data_AF-A0A5K3G1Q6-F1
#
_entry.id   AF-A0A5K3G1Q6-F1
#
_cell.length_a   1.000
_cell.length_b   1.000
_cell.length_c   1.000
_cell.angle_alpha   90.00
_cell.angle_beta   90.00
_cell.angle_gamma   90.00
#
_symmetry.space_group_name_H-M   'P 1'
#
loop_
_entity.id
_entity.type
_entity.pdbx_description
1 polymer ?
#
loop_
_entity_poly.entity_id
_entity_poly.type
_entity_poly.pdbx_seq_one_letter_code
_entity_poly.pdbx_strand_id
1 'polypeptide(L)'
;MRYWANFARSGNAALNSDGTEFGPSWPEFDGTTQKYMEIDLNQQTMKHRLRDKGCTFWNDVFPSLARIYMKMTRPRGLGESGRPKICPHLEFDLFAVEPLEN
;
A
#
# COMPACT_ATOMS: atom_id res chain seq x y z
N MET A 1 -3.87 -22.65 9.20
CA MET A 1 -3.31 -22.04 10.43
C MET A 1 -1.80 -22.21 10.62
N ARG A 2 -1.12 -23.20 10.02
CA ARG A 2 0.31 -23.48 10.29
C ARG A 2 1.25 -22.29 10.01
N TYR A 3 1.12 -21.61 8.87
CA TYR A 3 1.93 -20.42 8.55
C TYR A 3 1.90 -19.35 9.66
N TRP A 4 0.71 -19.05 10.20
CA TRP A 4 0.54 -18.09 11.29
C TRP A 4 1.17 -18.56 12.61
N ALA A 5 1.01 -19.84 12.95
CA ALA A 5 1.60 -20.41 14.17
C ALA A 5 3.13 -20.42 14.10
N ASN A 6 3.69 -20.72 12.94
CA ASN A 6 5.13 -20.68 12.68
C ASN A 6 5.65 -19.24 12.78
N PHE A 7 5.01 -18.29 12.10
CA PHE A 7 5.38 -16.88 12.15
C PHE A 7 5.34 -16.32 13.58
N ALA A 8 4.28 -16.60 14.35
CA ALA A 8 4.19 -16.16 15.74
C ALA A 8 5.30 -16.71 16.64
N ARG A 9 5.91 -17.85 16.28
CA ARG A 9 6.99 -18.49 17.04
C ARG A 9 8.38 -17.99 16.66
N SER A 10 8.68 -17.89 15.38
CA SER A 10 10.04 -17.68 14.87
C SER A 10 10.20 -16.43 14.00
N GLY A 11 9.10 -15.73 13.68
CA GLY A 11 9.08 -14.68 12.65
C GLY A 11 9.12 -15.23 11.21
N ASN A 12 9.24 -16.54 11.02
CA ASN A 12 9.27 -17.17 9.70
C ASN A 12 8.09 -18.14 9.54
N ALA A 13 7.18 -17.82 8.62
CA ALA A 13 5.97 -18.61 8.37
C ALA A 13 6.27 -20.02 7.82
N ALA A 14 7.36 -20.19 7.07
CA ALA A 14 7.75 -21.47 6.47
C ALA A 14 8.52 -22.38 7.43
N LEU A 15 9.02 -21.86 8.56
CA LEU A 15 9.89 -22.62 9.46
C LEU A 15 9.10 -23.32 10.58
N ASN A 16 9.25 -24.65 10.67
CA ASN A 16 8.67 -25.45 11.75
C ASN A 16 9.51 -25.35 13.04
N SER A 17 8.97 -25.85 14.15
CA SER A 17 9.66 -25.88 15.45
C SER A 17 10.93 -26.73 15.48
N ASP A 18 11.02 -27.73 14.60
CA ASP A 18 12.18 -28.61 14.47
C ASP A 18 13.24 -28.07 13.48
N GLY A 19 13.02 -26.87 12.94
CA GLY A 19 13.89 -26.24 11.95
C GLY A 19 13.66 -26.71 10.51
N THR A 20 12.68 -27.57 10.26
CA THR A 20 12.33 -28.00 8.89
C THR A 20 11.45 -26.98 8.19
N GLU A 21 11.57 -26.86 6.87
CA GLU A 21 10.67 -26.02 6.07
C GLU A 21 9.34 -26.73 5.78
N PHE A 22 8.24 -25.99 5.85
CA PHE A 22 6.88 -26.45 5.58
C PHE A 22 6.31 -25.83 4.31
N GLY A 23 5.82 -26.70 3.42
CA GLY A 23 5.02 -26.30 2.26
C GLY A 23 5.82 -25.49 1.23
N PRO A 24 5.13 -24.83 0.28
CA PRO A 24 5.79 -23.83 -0.55
C PRO A 24 6.33 -22.70 0.34
N SER A 25 7.64 -22.41 0.22
CA SER A 25 8.33 -21.42 1.04
C SER A 25 7.67 -20.04 0.95
N TRP A 26 7.24 -19.47 2.07
CA TRP A 26 6.64 -18.14 2.12
C TRP A 26 7.69 -17.06 1.83
N PRO A 27 7.54 -16.25 0.77
CA PRO A 27 8.58 -15.34 0.35
C PRO A 27 8.64 -14.16 1.31
N GLU A 28 9.85 -13.72 1.61
CA GLU A 28 10.06 -12.45 2.27
C GLU A 28 9.60 -11.31 1.34
N PHE A 29 8.94 -10.32 1.92
CA PHE A 29 8.50 -9.15 1.18
C PHE A 29 9.67 -8.17 1.09
N ASP A 30 10.01 -7.76 -0.13
CA ASP A 30 10.97 -6.69 -0.38
C ASP A 30 10.33 -5.60 -1.25
N GLY A 31 10.75 -4.34 -1.07
CA GLY A 31 10.18 -3.20 -1.79
C GLY A 31 10.36 -3.22 -3.32
N THR A 32 11.29 -4.03 -3.84
CA THR A 32 11.63 -4.08 -5.27
C THR A 32 10.80 -5.11 -6.03
N THR A 33 10.76 -6.35 -5.52
CA THR A 33 10.06 -7.46 -6.15
C THR A 33 8.62 -7.56 -5.66
N GLN A 34 8.33 -7.09 -4.44
CA GLN A 34 7.00 -7.08 -3.84
C GLN A 34 6.30 -8.44 -3.97
N LYS A 35 7.04 -9.51 -3.69
CA LYS A 35 6.53 -10.88 -3.72
C LYS A 35 5.51 -11.09 -2.62
N TYR A 36 4.48 -11.86 -2.94
CA TYR A 36 3.47 -12.27 -1.99
C TYR A 36 2.96 -13.68 -2.33
N MET A 37 2.45 -14.37 -1.31
CA MET A 37 1.75 -15.64 -1.48
C MET A 37 0.25 -15.38 -1.59
N GLU A 38 -0.38 -15.92 -2.63
CA GLU A 38 -1.83 -16.03 -2.71
C GLU A 38 -2.29 -17.27 -1.94
N ILE A 39 -3.12 -17.06 -0.92
CA ILE A 39 -3.66 -18.14 -0.09
C ILE A 39 -5.02 -18.55 -0.65
N ASP A 40 -5.02 -19.57 -1.49
CA ASP A 40 -6.21 -20.21 -2.04
C ASP A 40 -6.45 -21.58 -1.37
N LEU A 41 -7.69 -22.07 -1.47
CA LEU A 41 -8.11 -23.42 -1.08
C LEU A 41 -7.44 -24.49 -1.96
N ASN A 42 -7.26 -24.19 -3.25
CA ASN A 42 -6.77 -25.18 -4.22
C ASN A 42 -5.25 -25.22 -4.30
N GLN A 43 -4.60 -24.07 -4.36
CA GLN A 43 -3.14 -23.98 -4.51
C GLN A 43 -2.61 -22.67 -3.94
N GLN A 44 -1.51 -22.75 -3.19
CA GLN A 44 -0.75 -21.56 -2.83
C GLN A 44 0.21 -21.21 -3.98
N THR A 45 0.10 -19.99 -4.50
CA THR A 45 0.95 -19.51 -5.59
C THR A 45 1.72 -18.27 -5.19
N MET A 46 2.94 -18.14 -5.72
CA MET A 46 3.75 -16.93 -5.57
C MET A 46 3.43 -15.96 -6.69
N LYS A 47 3.12 -14.72 -6.30
CA LYS A 47 2.86 -13.62 -7.22
C LYS A 47 3.69 -12.42 -6.79
N HIS A 48 3.68 -11.37 -7.60
CA HIS A 48 4.41 -10.14 -7.35
C HIS A 48 3.54 -8.92 -7.64
N ARG A 49 3.83 -7.79 -6.98
CA ARG A 49 3.23 -6.48 -7.28
C ARG A 49 1.70 -6.48 -7.26
N LEU A 50 1.12 -6.84 -6.12
CA LEU A 50 -0.34 -6.90 -5.96
C LEU A 50 -0.97 -5.53 -6.22
N ARG A 51 -1.86 -5.46 -7.22
CA ARG A 51 -2.62 -4.24 -7.56
C ARG A 51 -1.76 -3.00 -7.78
N ASP A 52 -0.54 -3.18 -8.30
CA ASP A 52 0.46 -2.13 -8.55
C ASP A 52 -0.14 -0.82 -9.08
N LYS A 53 -0.87 -0.89 -10.20
CA LYS A 53 -1.54 0.28 -10.82
C LYS A 53 -2.51 0.99 -9.88
N GLY A 54 -3.25 0.24 -9.05
CA GLY A 54 -4.18 0.79 -8.08
C GLY A 54 -3.44 1.46 -6.92
N CYS A 55 -2.38 0.84 -6.43
CA CYS A 55 -1.50 1.43 -5.42
C CYS A 55 -0.87 2.73 -5.93
N THR A 56 -0.27 2.74 -7.13
CA THR A 56 0.27 3.94 -7.77
C THR A 56 -0.79 5.03 -7.94
N PHE A 57 -2.02 4.64 -8.33
CA PHE A 57 -3.10 5.62 -8.48
C PHE A 57 -3.40 6.32 -7.15
N TRP A 58 -3.59 5.57 -6.07
CA TRP A 58 -3.97 6.13 -4.78
C TRP A 58 -2.82 6.83 -4.04
N ASN A 59 -1.60 6.33 -4.17
CA ASN A 59 -0.44 6.87 -3.46
C ASN A 59 0.21 8.04 -4.20
N ASP A 60 0.21 8.03 -5.54
CA ASP A 60 0.97 9.02 -6.33
C ASP A 60 0.05 9.92 -7.16
N VAL A 61 -0.80 9.32 -8.01
CA VAL A 61 -1.57 10.06 -9.03
C VAL A 61 -2.65 10.91 -8.38
N PHE A 62 -3.48 10.31 -7.52
CA PHE A 62 -4.59 10.99 -6.88
C PHE A 62 -4.10 12.15 -6.00
N PRO A 63 -3.11 11.98 -5.10
CA PRO A 63 -2.56 13.09 -4.33
C PRO A 63 -2.00 14.21 -5.19
N SER A 64 -1.32 13.88 -6.28
CA SER A 64 -0.80 14.86 -7.24
C SER A 64 -1.91 15.65 -7.92
N LEU A 65 -2.95 14.97 -8.41
CA LEU A 65 -4.09 15.59 -9.07
C LEU A 65 -4.88 16.49 -8.10
N ALA A 66 -5.10 16.03 -6.88
CA ALA A 66 -5.75 16.80 -5.82
C ALA A 66 -4.95 18.08 -5.50
N ARG A 67 -3.62 18.00 -5.36
CA ARG A 67 -2.75 19.19 -5.16
C ARG A 67 -2.85 20.16 -6.33
N ILE A 68 -2.88 19.67 -7.58
CA ILE A 68 -3.04 20.51 -8.77
C ILE A 68 -4.40 21.22 -8.75
N TYR A 69 -5.47 20.46 -8.51
CA TYR A 69 -6.83 20.99 -8.42
C TYR A 69 -6.95 22.09 -7.36
N MET A 70 -6.40 21.87 -6.17
CA MET A 70 -6.40 22.85 -5.08
C MET A 70 -5.59 24.11 -5.42
N LYS A 71 -4.44 23.98 -6.10
CA LYS A 71 -3.65 25.14 -6.57
C LYS A 71 -4.38 25.96 -7.62
N MET A 72 -5.08 25.30 -8.55
CA MET A 72 -5.84 25.97 -9.61
C MET A 72 -7.10 26.66 -9.10
N THR A 73 -7.76 26.06 -8.10
CA THR A 73 -9.01 26.59 -7.52
C THR A 73 -8.78 27.59 -6.39
N ARG A 74 -7.53 27.81 -5.95
CA ARG A 74 -7.17 28.95 -5.09
C ARG A 74 -7.51 30.26 -5.82
N PRO A 75 -8.43 31.08 -5.30
CA PRO A 75 -8.82 32.31 -5.98
C PRO A 75 -7.64 33.28 -6.00
N ARG A 76 -7.13 33.60 -7.21
CA ARG A 76 -6.26 34.76 -7.42
C ARG A 76 -7.13 36.01 -7.36
N GLY A 77 -7.30 36.54 -6.15
CA GLY A 77 -8.02 37.79 -5.88
C GLY A 77 -9.53 37.66 -6.04
N LEU A 78 -10.26 37.45 -4.93
CA LEU A 78 -11.67 37.82 -4.87
C LEU A 78 -11.92 38.54 -3.54
N GLY A 79 -12.41 39.77 -3.66
CA GLY A 79 -13.10 40.43 -2.55
C GLY A 79 -14.27 39.58 -2.07
N GLU A 80 -14.33 39.43 -0.76
CA GLU A 80 -15.44 39.12 0.16
C GLU A 80 -16.69 38.28 -0.18
N SER A 81 -17.02 37.82 -1.39
CA SER A 81 -18.35 37.23 -1.62
C SER A 81 -18.45 35.86 -2.29
N GLY A 82 -17.34 35.20 -2.61
CA GLY A 82 -17.38 33.88 -3.24
C GLY A 82 -16.44 32.89 -2.58
N ARG A 83 -16.92 32.15 -1.56
CA ARG A 83 -16.15 31.00 -1.04
C ARG A 83 -15.89 30.06 -2.23
N PRO A 84 -14.63 29.77 -2.61
CA PRO A 84 -14.38 28.73 -3.58
C PRO A 84 -15.00 27.44 -3.01
N LYS A 85 -15.73 26.67 -3.84
CA LYS A 85 -16.25 25.35 -3.48
C LYS A 85 -15.08 24.37 -3.35
N ILE A 86 -14.19 24.63 -2.39
CA ILE A 86 -13.15 23.72 -1.98
C ILE A 86 -13.86 22.56 -1.31
N CYS A 87 -13.57 21.33 -1.75
CA CYS A 87 -14.07 20.11 -1.14
C CYS A 87 -13.81 20.17 0.37
N PRO A 88 -14.84 20.27 1.23
CA PRO A 88 -14.66 20.59 2.66
C PRO A 88 -13.84 19.56 3.45
N HIS A 89 -13.61 18.38 2.88
CA HIS A 89 -12.90 17.26 3.50
C HIS A 89 -11.68 16.78 2.69
N LEU A 90 -11.28 17.50 1.64
CA LEU A 90 -10.01 17.20 0.98
C LEU A 90 -8.89 17.89 1.78
N GLU A 91 -8.23 17.12 2.64
CA GLU A 91 -7.13 17.63 3.45
C GLU A 91 -6.04 18.27 2.57
N PHE A 92 -5.54 19.41 3.03
CA PHE A 92 -4.53 20.19 2.31
C PHE A 92 -3.20 19.43 2.23
N ASP A 93 -2.96 18.60 3.25
CA ASP A 93 -1.77 17.77 3.41
C ASP A 93 -2.16 16.32 3.11
N LEU A 94 -2.36 16.01 1.83
CA LEU A 94 -2.24 14.63 1.38
C LEU A 94 -0.81 14.20 1.69
N PHE A 95 -0.61 13.56 2.83
CA PHE A 95 0.71 13.16 3.32
C PHE A 95 1.41 12.32 2.26
N ALA A 96 2.71 12.55 2.07
CA ALA A 96 3.52 11.63 1.29
C ALA A 96 3.53 10.31 2.05
N VAL A 97 3.06 9.24 1.42
CA VAL A 97 3.25 7.89 1.96
C VAL A 97 4.73 7.59 1.78
N GLU A 98 5.49 7.53 2.88
CA GLU A 98 6.87 7.08 2.82
C GLU A 98 6.88 5.64 2.30
N PRO A 99 7.62 5.36 1.21
CA PRO A 99 7.84 3.98 0.80
C PRO A 99 8.45 3.22 1.96
N LEU A 100 8.07 1.96 2.15
CA LEU A 100 8.79 1.07 3.05
C LEU A 100 10.26 1.05 2.59
N GLU A 101 11.14 1.68 3.36
CA GLU A 101 12.58 1.60 3.15
C GLU A 101 13.03 0.15 3.43
N ASN A 102 13.88 -0.37 2.54
CA ASN A 102 14.52 -1.68 2.72
C ASN A 102 15.69 -1.57 3.70
#